data_AF-A0A9D8N5U9-F1
#
_entry.id   AF-A0A9D8N5U9-F1
#
_cell.length_a   1.000
_cell.length_b   1.000
_cell.length_c   1.000
_cell.angle_alpha   90.00
_cell.angle_beta   90.00
_cell.angle_gamma   90.00
#
_symmetry.space_group_name_H-M   'P 1'
#
loop_
_entity.id
_entity.type
_entity.pdbx_description
1 polymer ?
#
loop_
_entity_poly.entity_id
_entity_poly.type
_entity_poly.pdbx_seq_one_letter_code
_entity_poly.pdbx_strand_id
1 'polypeptide(L)'
;MNNYEYIITSLPVPDKAGGLDTSALVQMIRSHLSESDNALMDTLLSGFDPDSLCLDFYKKALGSHNAFIREYFLWDLRVRNTKTEYLNRKLGRPSGQDVIDLPGALEYDERNEVDAILSGTDILARERDLDSLMWDKCEQLTLLHVFDVDIILAFTARMMIADRWSRLDPASGREMFRSLVEEIRKTR
;
A
#
# COMPACT_ATOMS: atom_id res chain seq x y z
N MET A 1 -17.50 -18.54 -4.85
CA MET A 1 -18.00 -17.49 -5.77
C MET A 1 -17.68 -16.18 -5.10
N ASN A 2 -16.82 -15.36 -5.70
CA ASN A 2 -16.35 -14.13 -5.06
C ASN A 2 -17.44 -13.07 -5.18
N ASN A 3 -17.70 -12.35 -4.10
CA ASN A 3 -18.81 -11.40 -4.03
C ASN A 3 -18.29 -9.96 -3.92
N TYR A 4 -17.43 -9.55 -4.86
CA TYR A 4 -16.74 -8.26 -4.82
C TYR A 4 -17.72 -7.08 -4.78
N GLU A 5 -18.81 -7.14 -5.53
CA GLU A 5 -19.87 -6.13 -5.51
C GLU A 5 -20.52 -6.01 -4.12
N TYR A 6 -20.79 -7.13 -3.46
CA TYR A 6 -21.29 -7.12 -2.08
C TYR A 6 -20.27 -6.53 -1.11
N ILE A 7 -19.00 -6.92 -1.19
CA ILE A 7 -17.95 -6.37 -0.33
C ILE A 7 -17.92 -4.85 -0.45
N ILE A 8 -17.86 -4.33 -1.69
CA ILE A 8 -17.82 -2.89 -1.99
C ILE A 8 -19.06 -2.16 -1.47
N THR A 9 -20.25 -2.73 -1.65
CA THR A 9 -21.50 -2.11 -1.19
C THR A 9 -21.72 -2.21 0.31
N SER A 10 -21.13 -3.21 0.97
CA SER A 10 -21.19 -3.42 2.43
C SER A 10 -20.18 -2.61 3.24
N LEU A 11 -19.23 -1.91 2.58
CA LEU A 11 -18.25 -1.09 3.28
C LEU A 11 -18.96 -0.06 4.17
N PRO A 12 -18.53 0.07 5.44
CA PRO A 12 -19.20 0.97 6.38
C PRO A 12 -19.08 2.40 5.89
N VAL A 13 -20.15 3.16 6.08
CA VAL A 13 -20.06 4.61 5.96
C VAL A 13 -19.23 5.12 7.14
N PRO A 14 -18.19 5.94 6.92
CA PRO A 14 -17.45 6.55 8.01
C PRO A 14 -18.43 7.38 8.86
N ASP A 15 -18.72 6.94 10.08
CA ASP A 15 -19.52 7.73 11.01
C ASP A 15 -18.65 8.85 11.61
N LYS A 16 -19.30 9.95 12.02
CA LYS A 16 -18.64 11.11 12.63
C LYS A 16 -17.99 10.80 13.99
N ALA A 17 -18.25 9.63 14.58
CA ALA A 17 -18.00 9.35 16.00
C ALA A 17 -17.00 8.20 16.33
N GLY A 18 -16.42 7.49 15.36
CA GLY A 18 -15.57 6.33 15.69
C GLY A 18 -14.42 6.12 14.72
N GLY A 19 -13.22 5.92 15.25
CA GLY A 19 -12.12 5.31 14.49
C GLY A 19 -12.55 3.93 14.02
N LEU A 20 -12.21 3.58 12.78
CA LEU A 20 -12.60 2.28 12.25
C LEU A 20 -11.74 1.16 12.80
N ASP A 21 -12.40 0.04 13.06
CA ASP A 21 -11.72 -1.22 13.32
C ASP A 21 -11.28 -1.81 11.97
N THR A 22 -10.08 -1.44 11.55
CA THR A 22 -9.42 -1.97 10.35
C THR A 22 -9.35 -3.51 10.38
N SER A 23 -9.19 -4.11 11.57
CA SER A 23 -9.09 -5.56 11.72
C SER A 23 -10.44 -6.23 11.44
N ALA A 24 -11.54 -5.67 11.94
CA ALA A 24 -12.89 -6.15 11.63
C ALA A 24 -13.22 -6.04 10.14
N LEU A 25 -12.79 -4.96 9.48
CA LEU A 25 -13.00 -4.80 8.04
C LEU A 25 -12.22 -5.80 7.20
N VAL A 26 -10.95 -6.02 7.53
CA VAL A 26 -10.16 -7.07 6.88
C VAL A 26 -10.83 -8.43 7.06
N GLN A 27 -11.30 -8.75 8.27
CA GLN A 27 -11.98 -10.02 8.52
C GLN A 27 -13.27 -10.18 7.70
N MET A 28 -14.08 -9.13 7.61
CA MET A 28 -15.28 -9.10 6.77
C MET A 28 -14.92 -9.35 5.30
N ILE A 29 -13.96 -8.61 4.75
CA ILE A 29 -13.51 -8.78 3.35
C ILE A 29 -13.07 -10.23 3.12
N ARG A 30 -12.21 -10.77 3.97
CA ARG A 30 -11.66 -12.14 3.85
C ARG A 30 -12.75 -13.22 3.84
N SER A 31 -13.85 -13.02 4.58
CA SER A 31 -14.98 -13.95 4.62
C SER A 31 -15.72 -14.10 3.27
N HIS A 32 -15.52 -13.15 2.34
CA HIS A 32 -16.15 -13.12 1.02
C HIS A 32 -15.18 -13.40 -0.14
N LEU A 33 -13.90 -13.63 0.16
CA LEU A 33 -12.86 -13.97 -0.81
C LEU A 33 -12.72 -15.49 -0.96
N SER A 34 -12.31 -15.94 -2.15
CA SER A 34 -11.87 -17.33 -2.37
C SER A 34 -10.58 -17.61 -1.59
N GLU A 35 -10.20 -18.89 -1.53
CA GLU A 35 -8.90 -19.29 -0.96
C GLU A 35 -7.73 -18.67 -1.73
N SER A 36 -7.81 -18.62 -3.07
CA SER A 36 -6.80 -17.97 -3.92
C SER A 36 -6.65 -16.48 -3.59
N ASP A 37 -7.76 -15.77 -3.43
CA ASP A 37 -7.75 -14.33 -3.19
C ASP A 37 -7.35 -14.01 -1.75
N ASN A 38 -7.68 -14.88 -0.80
CA ASN A 38 -7.16 -14.81 0.55
C ASN A 38 -5.63 -14.98 0.58
N ALA A 39 -5.04 -15.84 -0.25
CA ALA A 39 -3.58 -15.95 -0.35
C ALA A 39 -2.92 -14.67 -0.90
N LEU A 40 -3.60 -13.96 -1.82
CA LEU A 40 -3.18 -12.64 -2.28
C LEU A 40 -3.28 -11.60 -1.15
N MET A 41 -4.38 -11.62 -0.40
CA MET A 41 -4.58 -10.77 0.77
C MET A 41 -3.52 -10.99 1.84
N ASP A 42 -3.15 -12.25 2.12
CA ASP A 42 -2.10 -12.58 3.09
C ASP A 42 -0.75 -12.02 2.64
N THR A 43 -0.45 -12.11 1.35
CA THR A 43 0.78 -11.54 0.77
C THR A 43 0.78 -10.01 0.85
N LEU A 44 -0.36 -9.37 0.61
CA LEU A 44 -0.52 -7.93 0.75
C LEU A 44 -0.29 -7.49 2.20
N LEU A 45 -0.99 -8.13 3.15
CA LEU A 45 -0.95 -7.76 4.56
C LEU A 45 0.42 -8.02 5.19
N SER A 46 1.14 -9.08 4.78
CA SER A 46 2.52 -9.29 5.24
C SER A 46 3.46 -8.16 4.79
N GLY A 47 3.14 -7.47 3.70
CA GLY A 47 3.91 -6.29 3.26
C GLY A 47 3.75 -5.05 4.16
N PHE A 48 2.77 -5.04 5.06
CA PHE A 48 2.59 -3.97 6.05
C PHE A 48 3.25 -4.29 7.39
N ASP A 49 3.79 -5.50 7.56
CA ASP A 49 4.59 -5.90 8.71
C ASP A 49 6.07 -5.63 8.45
N PRO A 50 6.72 -4.69 9.18
CA PRO A 50 8.13 -4.35 8.97
C PRO A 50 9.08 -5.55 9.08
N ASP A 51 8.77 -6.54 9.93
CA ASP A 51 9.63 -7.70 10.16
C ASP A 51 9.59 -8.71 9.00
N SER A 52 8.56 -8.63 8.16
CA SER A 52 8.38 -9.51 7.00
C SER A 52 9.12 -9.04 5.75
N LEU A 53 9.62 -7.79 5.71
CA LEU A 53 10.10 -7.13 4.49
C LEU A 53 11.56 -7.46 4.14
N CYS A 54 11.82 -8.71 3.82
CA CYS A 54 13.13 -9.22 3.43
C CYS A 54 13.21 -9.63 1.95
N LEU A 55 14.40 -10.03 1.48
CA LEU A 55 14.63 -10.50 0.13
C LEU A 55 13.64 -11.60 -0.30
N ASP A 56 13.37 -12.56 0.58
CA ASP A 56 12.50 -13.70 0.27
C ASP A 56 11.04 -13.27 0.12
N PHE A 57 10.60 -12.29 0.91
CA PHE A 57 9.29 -11.69 0.74
C PHE A 57 9.14 -11.04 -0.64
N TYR A 58 10.09 -10.17 -1.04
CA TYR A 58 10.01 -9.54 -2.36
C TYR A 58 10.12 -10.54 -3.51
N LYS A 59 10.98 -11.57 -3.39
CA LYS A 59 11.01 -12.65 -4.40
C LYS A 59 9.65 -13.35 -4.54
N LYS A 60 8.97 -13.63 -3.42
CA LYS A 60 7.64 -14.24 -3.42
C LYS A 60 6.61 -13.29 -4.05
N ALA A 61 6.59 -12.02 -3.64
CA ALA A 61 5.63 -11.03 -4.11
C ALA A 61 5.79 -10.75 -5.61
N LEU A 62 7.01 -10.52 -6.09
CA LEU A 62 7.32 -10.28 -7.50
C LEU A 62 7.12 -11.54 -8.36
N GLY A 63 7.13 -12.74 -7.77
CA GLY A 63 6.77 -14.00 -8.42
C GLY A 63 5.27 -14.33 -8.41
N SER A 64 4.42 -13.49 -7.83
CA SER A 64 2.97 -13.74 -7.74
C SER A 64 2.32 -13.84 -9.12
N HIS A 65 1.28 -14.67 -9.27
CA HIS A 65 0.49 -14.73 -10.50
C HIS A 65 -0.36 -13.46 -10.71
N ASN A 66 -0.70 -12.75 -9.63
CA ASN A 66 -1.54 -11.57 -9.68
C ASN A 66 -0.70 -10.32 -10.00
N ALA A 67 -1.14 -9.54 -10.98
CA ALA A 67 -0.41 -8.36 -11.46
C ALA A 67 -0.34 -7.25 -10.41
N PHE A 68 -1.45 -6.98 -9.69
CA PHE A 68 -1.48 -5.97 -8.64
C PHE A 68 -0.40 -6.23 -7.58
N ILE A 69 -0.31 -7.45 -7.04
CA ILE A 69 0.70 -7.82 -6.03
C ILE A 69 2.13 -7.60 -6.56
N ARG A 70 2.43 -8.05 -7.79
CA ARG A 70 3.77 -7.88 -8.36
C ARG A 70 4.15 -6.40 -8.51
N GLU A 71 3.28 -5.62 -9.12
CA GLU A 71 3.55 -4.22 -9.45
C GLU A 71 3.54 -3.32 -8.21
N TYR A 72 2.64 -3.58 -7.26
CA TYR A 72 2.58 -2.87 -5.99
C TYR A 72 3.87 -3.09 -5.18
N PHE A 73 4.32 -4.34 -5.02
CA PHE A 73 5.53 -4.61 -4.24
C PHE A 73 6.83 -4.31 -4.98
N LEU A 74 6.84 -4.29 -6.31
CA LEU A 74 7.95 -3.71 -7.07
C LEU A 74 8.08 -2.21 -6.78
N TRP A 75 6.96 -1.48 -6.73
CA TRP A 75 6.95 -0.07 -6.39
C TRP A 75 7.36 0.19 -4.93
N ASP A 76 6.80 -0.56 -3.98
CA ASP A 76 7.20 -0.51 -2.57
C ASP A 76 8.71 -0.74 -2.40
N LEU A 77 9.27 -1.73 -3.09
CA LEU A 77 10.70 -2.02 -3.07
C LEU A 77 11.54 -0.86 -3.64
N ARG A 78 11.11 -0.25 -4.75
CA ARG A 78 11.78 0.91 -5.36
C ARG A 78 11.86 2.08 -4.39
N VAL A 79 10.73 2.45 -3.79
CA VAL A 79 10.64 3.53 -2.81
C VAL A 79 11.54 3.25 -1.61
N ARG A 80 11.54 2.00 -1.10
CA ARG A 80 12.39 1.60 0.04
C ARG A 80 13.86 1.61 -0.29
N ASN A 81 14.27 1.07 -1.45
CA ASN A 81 15.67 1.11 -1.87
C ASN A 81 16.17 2.56 -1.96
N THR A 82 15.38 3.47 -2.53
CA THR A 82 15.75 4.88 -2.60
C THR A 82 15.81 5.55 -1.22
N LYS A 83 14.89 5.20 -0.31
CA LYS A 83 14.97 5.64 1.10
C LYS A 83 16.24 5.12 1.79
N THR A 84 16.59 3.86 1.60
CA THR A 84 17.81 3.23 2.15
C THR A 84 19.06 3.91 1.62
N GLU A 85 19.17 4.12 0.31
CA GLU A 85 20.29 4.84 -0.29
C GLU A 85 20.39 6.28 0.21
N TYR A 86 19.27 6.98 0.32
CA TYR A 86 19.23 8.32 0.90
C TYR A 86 19.81 8.33 2.33
N LEU A 87 19.40 7.38 3.17
CA LEU A 87 19.90 7.25 4.54
C LEU A 87 21.39 6.89 4.55
N ASN A 88 21.84 5.98 3.70
CA ASN A 88 23.25 5.63 3.59
C ASN A 88 24.11 6.84 3.21
N ARG A 89 23.67 7.66 2.24
CA ARG A 89 24.35 8.92 1.88
C ARG A 89 24.42 9.88 3.07
N LYS A 90 23.32 10.05 3.81
CA LYS A 90 23.28 10.93 5.00
C LYS A 90 24.16 10.44 6.15
N LEU A 91 24.31 9.12 6.30
CA LEU A 91 25.10 8.48 7.34
C LEU A 91 26.56 8.22 6.94
N GLY A 92 26.97 8.58 5.71
CA GLY A 92 28.32 8.33 5.21
C GLY A 92 28.64 6.85 4.99
N ARG A 93 27.62 6.01 4.75
CA ARG A 93 27.77 4.59 4.46
C ARG A 93 28.02 4.34 2.97
N PRO A 94 28.66 3.22 2.59
CA PRO A 94 28.82 2.80 1.20
C PRO A 94 27.51 2.80 0.39
N SER A 95 27.61 3.19 -0.89
CA SER A 95 26.51 3.08 -1.85
C SER A 95 26.13 1.62 -2.08
N GLY A 96 24.83 1.34 -2.26
CA GLY A 96 24.31 -0.01 -2.45
C GLY A 96 24.34 -0.91 -1.21
N GLN A 97 24.72 -0.38 -0.05
CA GLN A 97 24.57 -1.11 1.20
C GLN A 97 23.08 -1.24 1.57
N ASP A 98 22.66 -2.38 2.12
CA ASP A 98 21.31 -2.63 2.66
C ASP A 98 20.15 -2.54 1.63
N VAL A 99 20.45 -2.37 0.33
CA VAL A 99 19.43 -2.40 -0.73
C VAL A 99 19.14 -3.85 -1.16
N ILE A 100 17.93 -4.08 -1.63
CA ILE A 100 17.52 -5.36 -2.22
C ILE A 100 17.51 -5.20 -3.74
N ASP A 101 18.50 -5.81 -4.40
CA ASP A 101 18.67 -5.76 -5.86
C ASP A 101 17.91 -6.91 -6.53
N LEU A 102 16.70 -6.62 -6.98
CA LEU A 102 15.86 -7.49 -7.81
C LEU A 102 15.58 -6.79 -9.15
N PRO A 103 15.23 -7.53 -10.22
CA PRO A 103 15.00 -6.95 -11.54
C PRO A 103 14.02 -5.76 -11.51
N GLY A 104 14.48 -4.61 -12.01
CA GLY A 104 13.69 -3.38 -12.05
C GLY A 104 13.56 -2.63 -10.73
N ALA A 105 14.24 -3.03 -9.66
CA ALA A 105 14.12 -2.42 -8.33
C ALA A 105 15.04 -1.21 -8.08
N LEU A 106 16.16 -1.09 -8.82
CA LEU A 106 17.14 -0.01 -8.64
C LEU A 106 17.00 1.11 -9.69
N GLU A 107 16.63 0.76 -10.92
CA GLU A 107 16.48 1.69 -12.03
C GLU A 107 15.01 1.81 -12.42
N TYR A 108 14.47 3.02 -12.29
CA TYR A 108 13.09 3.37 -12.59
C TYR A 108 12.95 4.89 -12.79
N ASP A 109 11.96 5.31 -13.57
CA ASP A 109 11.86 6.68 -14.07
C ASP A 109 11.53 7.69 -12.96
N GLU A 110 10.71 7.28 -11.99
CA GLU A 110 10.21 8.12 -10.90
C GLU A 110 11.22 8.30 -9.75
N ARG A 111 12.44 7.76 -9.85
CA ARG A 111 13.42 7.79 -8.76
C ARG A 111 13.76 9.20 -8.28
N ASN A 112 13.85 10.15 -9.22
CA ASN A 112 14.14 11.55 -8.92
C ASN A 112 13.04 12.21 -8.08
N GLU A 113 11.77 11.82 -8.28
CA GLU A 113 10.64 12.32 -7.49
C GLU A 113 10.71 11.80 -6.04
N VAL A 114 11.00 10.51 -5.87
CA VAL A 114 11.21 9.91 -4.54
C VAL A 114 12.38 10.57 -3.83
N ASP A 115 13.51 10.79 -4.51
CA ASP A 115 14.68 11.48 -3.96
C ASP A 115 14.37 12.94 -3.57
N ALA A 116 13.54 13.63 -4.34
CA ALA A 116 13.11 15.00 -4.05
C ALA A 116 12.26 15.06 -2.77
N ILE A 117 11.29 14.15 -2.62
CA ILE A 117 10.51 14.01 -1.38
C ILE A 117 11.45 13.76 -0.20
N LEU A 118 12.34 12.77 -0.30
CA LEU A 118 13.28 12.43 0.77
C LEU A 118 14.23 13.58 1.13
N SER A 119 14.49 14.52 0.23
CA SER A 119 15.34 15.67 0.50
C SER A 119 14.67 16.76 1.36
N GLY A 120 13.35 16.66 1.57
CA GLY A 120 12.60 17.56 2.45
C GLY A 120 13.10 17.57 3.90
N THR A 121 12.84 18.67 4.60
CA THR A 121 13.27 18.86 6.00
C THR A 121 12.23 18.40 7.02
N ASP A 122 10.94 18.44 6.67
CA ASP A 122 9.86 17.98 7.53
C ASP A 122 9.67 16.47 7.38
N ILE A 123 9.91 15.74 8.47
CA ILE A 123 9.82 14.27 8.51
C ILE A 123 8.38 13.80 8.31
N LEU A 124 7.40 14.49 8.90
CA LEU A 124 6.00 14.08 8.77
C LEU A 124 5.49 14.33 7.35
N ALA A 125 5.86 15.48 6.76
CA ALA A 125 5.52 15.77 5.36
C ALA A 125 6.14 14.71 4.43
N ARG A 126 7.40 14.34 4.65
CA ARG A 126 8.07 13.28 3.88
C ARG A 126 7.34 11.95 3.91
N GLU A 127 7.01 11.44 5.10
CA GLU A 127 6.31 10.15 5.21
C GLU A 127 4.92 10.23 4.58
N ARG A 128 4.25 11.39 4.64
CA ARG A 128 2.97 11.61 3.99
C ARG A 128 3.07 11.61 2.47
N ASP A 129 4.07 12.28 1.93
CA ASP A 129 4.29 12.35 0.49
C ASP A 129 4.71 10.97 -0.08
N LEU A 130 5.51 10.20 0.66
CA LEU A 130 5.81 8.80 0.31
C LEU A 130 4.56 7.91 0.33
N ASP A 131 3.68 8.07 1.31
CA ASP A 131 2.41 7.33 1.33
C ASP A 131 1.48 7.76 0.20
N SER A 132 1.51 9.03 -0.21
CA SER A 132 0.77 9.52 -1.37
C SER A 132 1.22 8.78 -2.63
N LEU A 133 2.53 8.58 -2.82
CA LEU A 133 3.04 7.78 -3.95
C LEU A 133 2.53 6.33 -3.93
N MET A 134 2.43 5.72 -2.74
CA MET A 134 1.88 4.36 -2.61
C MET A 134 0.37 4.34 -2.88
N TRP A 135 -0.35 5.38 -2.46
CA TRP A 135 -1.77 5.56 -2.72
C TRP A 135 -2.05 5.73 -4.22
N ASP A 136 -1.34 6.64 -4.88
CA ASP A 136 -1.45 6.92 -6.31
C ASP A 136 -1.14 5.67 -7.13
N LYS A 137 -0.18 4.86 -6.69
CA LYS A 137 0.12 3.58 -7.33
C LYS A 137 -1.07 2.62 -7.27
N CYS A 138 -1.80 2.56 -6.16
CA CYS A 138 -3.01 1.73 -6.05
C CYS A 138 -4.07 2.17 -7.05
N GLU A 139 -4.25 3.47 -7.24
CA GLU A 139 -5.21 4.03 -8.20
C GLU A 139 -4.80 3.69 -9.64
N GLN A 140 -3.53 3.93 -10.00
CA GLN A 140 -2.98 3.59 -11.32
C GLN A 140 -3.18 2.12 -11.68
N LEU A 141 -2.92 1.22 -10.73
CA LEU A 141 -3.06 -0.23 -10.93
C LEU A 141 -4.52 -0.68 -11.04
N THR A 142 -5.48 0.17 -10.68
CA THR A 142 -6.92 -0.18 -10.68
C THR A 142 -7.77 0.66 -11.64
N LEU A 143 -7.17 1.53 -12.46
CA LEU A 143 -7.90 2.44 -13.38
C LEU A 143 -8.91 1.75 -14.31
N LEU A 144 -8.61 0.52 -14.76
CA LEU A 144 -9.44 -0.23 -15.70
C LEU A 144 -10.23 -1.37 -15.02
N HIS A 145 -10.17 -1.45 -13.70
CA HIS A 145 -10.83 -2.48 -12.91
C HIS A 145 -12.18 -1.96 -12.41
N VAL A 146 -13.19 -2.84 -12.28
CA VAL A 146 -14.53 -2.45 -11.80
C VAL A 146 -15.01 -3.30 -10.62
N PHE A 147 -15.00 -4.63 -10.74
CA PHE A 147 -15.43 -5.54 -9.66
C PHE A 147 -14.55 -6.81 -9.64
N ASP A 148 -13.30 -6.65 -9.21
CA ASP A 148 -12.37 -7.78 -9.08
C ASP A 148 -11.50 -7.66 -7.82
N VAL A 149 -10.64 -8.67 -7.65
CA VAL A 149 -9.74 -8.78 -6.51
C VAL A 149 -8.74 -7.61 -6.44
N ASP A 150 -8.35 -7.00 -7.57
CA ASP A 150 -7.33 -5.95 -7.60
C ASP A 150 -7.87 -4.68 -6.95
N ILE A 151 -9.16 -4.37 -7.12
CA ILE A 151 -9.82 -3.29 -6.36
C ILE A 151 -9.84 -3.58 -4.87
N ILE A 152 -10.12 -4.82 -4.47
CA ILE A 152 -10.14 -5.20 -3.06
C ILE A 152 -8.74 -5.08 -2.44
N LEU A 153 -7.70 -5.47 -3.18
CA LEU A 153 -6.31 -5.33 -2.75
C LEU A 153 -5.91 -3.84 -2.66
N ALA A 154 -6.24 -3.03 -3.67
CA ALA A 154 -5.99 -1.59 -3.67
C ALA A 154 -6.73 -0.86 -2.55
N PHE A 155 -7.98 -1.23 -2.29
CA PHE A 155 -8.73 -0.72 -1.14
C PHE A 155 -8.04 -1.07 0.17
N THR A 156 -7.67 -2.34 0.33
CA THR A 156 -7.03 -2.80 1.57
C THR A 156 -5.69 -2.13 1.79
N ALA A 157 -4.86 -1.95 0.75
CA ALA A 157 -3.60 -1.24 0.83
C ALA A 157 -3.78 0.21 1.32
N ARG A 158 -4.72 0.94 0.71
CA ARG A 158 -5.06 2.32 1.09
C ARG A 158 -5.67 2.41 2.48
N MET A 159 -6.48 1.43 2.88
CA MET A 159 -7.02 1.32 4.23
C MET A 159 -5.90 1.14 5.27
N MET A 160 -4.89 0.31 4.98
CA MET A 160 -3.74 0.13 5.87
C MET A 160 -2.89 1.41 6.02
N ILE A 161 -2.74 2.19 4.94
CA ILE A 161 -2.11 3.52 4.98
C ILE A 161 -2.92 4.47 5.89
N ALA A 162 -4.24 4.56 5.69
CA ALA A 162 -5.13 5.39 6.49
C ALA A 162 -5.13 4.99 7.98
N ASP A 163 -5.11 3.69 8.27
CA ASP A 163 -5.00 3.15 9.64
C ASP A 163 -3.70 3.61 10.32
N ARG A 164 -2.56 3.52 9.61
CA ARG A 164 -1.28 4.01 10.11
C ARG A 164 -1.34 5.50 10.46
N TRP A 165 -1.93 6.31 9.60
CA TRP A 165 -2.12 7.74 9.88
C TRP A 165 -3.09 8.00 11.01
N SER A 166 -4.15 7.20 11.17
CA SER A 166 -5.10 7.36 12.27
C SER A 166 -4.46 7.18 13.65
N ARG A 167 -3.41 6.35 13.73
CA ARG A 167 -2.60 6.12 14.94
C ARG A 167 -1.63 7.27 15.23
N LEU A 168 -1.19 8.00 14.20
CA LEU A 168 -0.27 9.15 14.32
C LEU A 168 -1.02 10.47 14.53
N ASP A 169 -2.03 10.72 13.71
CA ASP A 169 -2.97 11.83 13.79
C ASP A 169 -4.38 11.32 13.47
N PRO A 170 -5.24 11.15 14.49
CA PRO A 170 -6.60 10.68 14.31
C PRO A 170 -7.43 11.54 13.35
N ALA A 171 -7.17 12.84 13.22
CA ALA A 171 -7.91 13.71 12.31
C ALA A 171 -7.59 13.38 10.84
N SER A 172 -6.29 13.36 10.49
CA SER A 172 -5.82 13.01 9.15
C SER A 172 -6.23 11.60 8.73
N GLY A 173 -6.10 10.60 9.62
CA GLY A 173 -6.49 9.22 9.30
C GLY A 173 -7.98 9.06 9.03
N ARG A 174 -8.84 9.76 9.78
CA ARG A 174 -10.29 9.79 9.52
C ARG A 174 -10.62 10.40 8.16
N GLU A 175 -9.92 11.47 7.79
CA GLU A 175 -10.14 12.12 6.50
C GLU A 175 -9.73 11.21 5.33
N MET A 176 -8.56 10.58 5.42
CA MET A 176 -8.09 9.62 4.41
C MET A 176 -9.06 8.46 4.23
N PHE A 177 -9.52 7.86 5.33
CA PHE A 177 -10.47 6.75 5.26
C PHE A 177 -11.82 7.20 4.68
N ARG A 178 -12.29 8.39 5.05
CA ARG A 178 -13.54 8.93 4.50
C ARG A 178 -13.44 9.11 2.98
N SER A 179 -12.32 9.66 2.48
CA SER A 179 -12.08 9.79 1.04
C SER A 179 -12.07 8.42 0.35
N LEU A 180 -11.38 7.44 0.94
CA LEU A 180 -11.29 6.08 0.41
C LEU A 180 -12.66 5.40 0.21
N VAL A 181 -13.52 5.46 1.23
CA VAL A 181 -14.86 4.86 1.13
C VAL A 181 -15.74 5.59 0.13
N GLU A 182 -15.68 6.93 0.11
CA GLU A 182 -16.44 7.74 -0.85
C GLU A 182 -16.03 7.44 -2.30
N GLU A 183 -14.74 7.28 -2.58
CA GLU A 183 -14.24 6.93 -3.92
C GLU A 183 -14.78 5.58 -4.39
N ILE A 184 -14.62 4.53 -3.58
CA ILE A 184 -15.03 3.17 -3.95
C ILE A 184 -16.54 3.05 -4.15
N ARG A 185 -17.33 3.81 -3.38
CA ARG A 185 -18.78 3.84 -3.55
C ARG A 185 -19.22 4.70 -4.74
N LYS A 186 -18.40 5.64 -5.20
CA LYS A 186 -18.64 6.47 -6.39
C LYS A 186 -18.28 5.80 -7.71
N THR A 187 -17.45 4.76 -7.71
CA THR A 187 -17.13 3.93 -8.90
C THR A 187 -18.34 3.07 -9.36
N ARG A 188 -19.57 3.59 -9.18
CA ARG A 188 -20.85 2.95 -9.49
C ARG A 188 -21.41 3.41 -10.84
#